data_AF-A0A3D3CEL9-F1
#
_entry.id   AF-A0A3D3CEL9-F1
#
_cell.length_a   1.000
_cell.length_b   1.000
_cell.length_c   1.000
_cell.angle_alpha   90.00
_cell.angle_beta   90.00
_cell.angle_gamma   90.00
#
_symmetry.space_group_name_H-M   'P 1'
#
loop_
_entity.id
_entity.type
_entity.pdbx_description
1 polymer ?
#
loop_
_entity_poly.entity_id
_entity_poly.type
_entity_poly.pdbx_seq_one_letter_code
_entity_poly.pdbx_strand_id
1 'polypeptide(L)' 'MFIPLEGKSAVSIRRVVALVRYGNETAICLRDGSLLSTGFRPETLAKRYNAFAKEARENARPFLAHTGGRTK' A
#
# COMPACT_ATOMS: atom_id res chain seq x y z
N MET A 1 -1.95 1.62 -6.03
CA MET A 1 -1.99 0.66 -4.91
C MET A 1 -0.71 0.84 -4.10
N PHE A 2 -0.84 1.16 -2.81
CA PHE A 2 0.28 1.55 -1.95
C PHE A 2 0.36 0.61 -0.75
N ILE A 3 1.58 0.29 -0.30
CA ILE A 3 1.83 -0.47 0.93
C ILE A 3 2.22 0.55 2.01
N PRO A 4 1.40 0.74 3.06
CA PRO A 4 1.76 1.59 4.19
C PRO A 4 2.92 0.98 4.98
N LEU A 5 3.93 1.79 5.30
CA LEU A 5 5.10 1.39 6.09
C LEU A 5 5.01 1.93 7.52
N GLU A 6 6.08 1.76 8.31
CA GLU A 6 6.20 2.38 9.64
C GLU A 6 6.15 3.92 9.54
N GLY A 7 5.54 4.56 10.54
CA GLY A 7 5.33 6.02 10.55
C GLY A 7 4.32 6.51 9.50
N LYS A 8 4.58 7.70 8.94
CA LYS A 8 3.74 8.36 7.92
C LYS A 8 4.18 8.06 6.47
N SER A 9 4.87 6.95 6.24
CA SER A 9 5.44 6.59 4.93
C SER A 9 4.62 5.52 4.22
N ALA A 10 4.67 5.51 2.88
CA ALA A 10 4.04 4.51 2.04
C ALA A 10 4.83 4.32 0.73
N VAL A 11 4.84 3.10 0.20
CA VAL A 11 5.48 2.77 -1.08
C VAL A 11 4.46 2.33 -2.12
N SER A 12 4.61 2.78 -3.36
CA SER A 12 3.78 2.29 -4.47
C SER A 12 4.15 0.86 -4.82
N ILE A 13 3.17 -0.05 -4.87
CA ILE A 13 3.44 -1.46 -5.20
C ILE A 13 4.03 -1.63 -6.60
N ARG A 14 3.76 -0.69 -7.51
CA ARG A 14 4.33 -0.70 -8.88
C ARG A 14 5.85 -0.51 -8.89
N ARG A 15 6.41 0.08 -7.83
CA ARG A 15 7.85 0.25 -7.66
C ARG A 15 8.50 -0.95 -6.98
N VAL A 16 7.72 -1.81 -6.30
CA VAL A 16 8.27 -2.95 -5.56
C VAL A 16 8.50 -4.12 -6.50
N VAL A 17 9.68 -4.72 -6.41
CA VAL A 17 10.08 -5.93 -7.14
C VAL A 17 9.96 -7.16 -6.23
N ALA A 18 10.43 -7.04 -4.99
CA ALA A 18 10.41 -8.13 -4.03
C ALA A 18 10.30 -7.62 -2.58
N LEU A 19 9.74 -8.45 -1.72
CA LEU A 19 9.78 -8.32 -0.26
C LEU A 19 10.56 -9.51 0.28
N VAL A 20 11.68 -9.26 0.97
CA VAL A 20 12.58 -10.32 1.45
C VAL A 20 12.75 -10.16 2.96
N ARG A 21 12.49 -11.24 3.71
CA ARG A 21 12.75 -11.25 5.15
C ARG A 21 14.24 -11.52 5.38
N TYR A 22 14.92 -10.64 6.10
CA TYR A 22 16.32 -10.80 6.49
C TYR A 22 16.47 -10.51 7.98
N GLY A 23 16.69 -11.56 8.76
CA GLY A 23 16.70 -11.48 10.23
C GLY A 23 15.39 -10.88 10.77
N ASN A 24 15.52 -9.75 11.48
CA ASN A 24 14.39 -9.08 12.13
C ASN A 24 13.72 -7.99 11.27
N GLU A 25 14.19 -7.78 10.05
CA GLU A 25 13.67 -6.76 9.15
C GLU A 25 13.15 -7.37 7.84
N THR A 26 12.37 -6.56 7.12
CA THR A 26 11.93 -6.86 5.76
C THR A 26 12.53 -5.83 4.82
N ALA A 27 13.33 -6.32 3.88
CA ALA A 27 13.84 -5.57 2.75
C ALA A 27 12.78 -5.46 1.66
N ILE A 28 12.59 -4.25 1.13
CA ILE A 28 11.72 -3.94 0.01
C ILE A 28 12.62 -3.50 -1.14
N CYS A 29 12.79 -4.40 -2.11
CA CYS A 29 13.60 -4.13 -3.29
C CYS A 29 12.77 -3.33 -4.30
N LEU A 30 13.27 -2.17 -4.70
CA LEU A 30 12.60 -1.29 -5.65
C LEU A 30 13.14 -1.47 -7.07
N ARG A 31 12.32 -1.13 -8.07
CA ARG A 31 12.63 -1.29 -9.50
C ARG A 31 13.80 -0.41 -9.97
N ASP A 32 14.05 0.70 -9.28
CA ASP A 32 15.20 1.57 -9.53
C ASP A 32 16.51 1.03 -8.90
N GLY A 33 16.47 -0.16 -8.31
CA GLY A 33 17.61 -0.78 -7.63
C GLY A 33 17.81 -0.31 -6.19
N SER A 34 17.05 0.69 -5.72
CA SER A 34 17.11 1.12 -4.33
C SER A 34 16.39 0.14 -3.41
N LEU A 35 16.70 0.23 -2.11
CA LEU A 35 16.21 -0.70 -1.10
C LEU A 35 15.66 0.08 0.09
N LEU A 36 14.46 -0.29 0.55
CA LEU A 36 13.88 0.22 1.79
C LEU A 36 13.84 -0.92 2.81
N SER A 37 14.18 -0.63 4.07
CA SER A 37 13.99 -1.58 5.17
C SER A 37 12.82 -1.13 6.06
N THR A 38 12.16 -2.12 6.66
CA THR A 38 11.13 -1.90 7.68
C THR A 38 11.14 -3.05 8.69
N GLY A 39 10.82 -2.74 9.95
CA GLY A 39 10.64 -3.77 10.98
C GLY A 39 9.42 -4.66 10.74
N PHE A 40 8.45 -4.19 9.96
CA PHE A 40 7.24 -4.95 9.66
C PHE A 40 7.53 -6.23 8.90
N ARG A 41 6.94 -7.32 9.38
CA ARG A 41 6.92 -8.59 8.66
C ARG A 41 6.02 -8.47 7.41
N PRO A 42 6.27 -9.27 6.35
CA PRO A 42 5.45 -9.25 5.15
C PRO A 42 3.94 -9.40 5.41
N GLU A 43 3.56 -10.20 6.40
CA GLU A 43 2.15 -10.40 6.79
C GLU A 43 1.52 -9.13 7.37
N THR A 44 2.30 -8.34 8.12
CA THR A 44 1.86 -7.05 8.65
C THR A 44 1.65 -6.05 7.52
N LEU A 45 2.55 -6.03 6.52
CA LEU A 45 2.42 -5.18 5.34
C LEU A 45 1.15 -5.52 4.54
N ALA A 46 0.85 -6.81 4.35
CA ALA A 46 -0.35 -7.27 3.68
C ALA A 46 -1.64 -6.86 4.44
N LYS A 47 -1.67 -7.03 5.76
CA LYS A 47 -2.81 -6.60 6.60
C LYS A 47 -3.05 -5.09 6.51
N ARG A 48 -1.98 -4.29 6.61
CA ARG A 48 -2.05 -2.82 6.49
C ARG A 48 -2.55 -2.38 5.13
N TYR A 49 -2.10 -3.04 4.06
CA TYR A 49 -2.59 -2.79 2.72
C TYR A 49 -4.11 -3.04 2.60
N ASN A 50 -4.59 -4.19 3.07
CA ASN A 50 -6.00 -4.55 3.00
C ASN A 50 -6.88 -3.57 3.77
N ALA A 51 -6.45 -3.16 4.97
CA ALA A 51 -7.14 -2.17 5.78
C ALA A 51 -7.25 -0.82 5.04
N PHE A 52 -6.12 -0.31 4.52
CA PHE A 52 -6.09 0.93 3.73
C PHE A 52 -7.01 0.85 2.51
N ALA A 53 -6.97 -0.27 1.77
CA ALA A 53 -7.78 -0.45 0.57
C ALA A 53 -9.28 -0.58 0.89
N LYS A 54 -9.65 -1.10 2.06
CA LYS A 54 -11.05 -1.14 2.52
C LYS A 54 -11.54 0.27 2.84
N GLU A 55 -10.80 0.99 3.67
CA GLU A 55 -11.14 2.36 4.08
C GLU A 55 -11.23 3.31 2.88
N ALA A 56 -10.27 3.23 1.94
CA ALA A 56 -10.29 4.03 0.73
C ALA A 56 -11.55 3.78 -0.13
N ARG A 57 -12.02 2.52 -0.21
CA ARG A 57 -13.26 2.19 -0.92
C ARG A 57 -14.48 2.74 -0.20
N GLU A 58 -14.54 2.60 1.12
CA GLU A 58 -15.63 3.13 1.95
C GLU A 58 -15.72 4.65 1.82
N ASN A 59 -14.58 5.35 1.89
CA ASN A 59 -14.48 6.80 1.71
C ASN A 59 -14.83 7.26 0.29
N ALA A 60 -14.58 6.42 -0.73
CA ALA A 60 -14.93 6.73 -2.12
C ALA A 60 -16.43 6.55 -2.43
N ARG A 61 -17.16 5.74 -1.66
CA ARG A 61 -18.58 5.42 -1.92
C ARG A 61 -19.48 6.66 -2.06
N PRO A 62 -19.41 7.69 -1.20
CA PRO A 62 -20.23 8.90 -1.34
C PRO A 62 -19.98 9.65 -2.67
N PHE A 63 -18.75 9.61 -3.17
CA PHE A 63 -18.35 10.31 -4.40
C PHE A 63 -18.76 9.54 -5.66
N LEU A 64 -18.76 8.20 -5.61
CA LEU A 64 -19.24 7.35 -6.71
C LEU A 64 -20.75 7.50 -6.93
N ALA A 65 -21.53 7.68 -5.86
CA ALA A 65 -22.98 7.91 -5.96
C ALA A 65 -23.33 9.23 -6.67
N HIS A 66 -22.45 10.24 -6.61
CA HIS A 66 -22.66 11.56 -7.22
C HIS A 66 -22.28 11.62 -8.71
N THR A 67 -21.56 10.63 -9.24
CA THR A 67 -21.07 10.67 -10.64
C THR A 67 -22.08 10.13 -11.66
N GLY A 68 -23.17 9.49 -11.23
CA GLY A 68 -24.21 8.95 -12.12
C GLY A 68 -25.27 9.94 -12.60
N GLY A 69 -25.14 11.24 -12.29
CA GLY A 69 -26.20 12.25 -12.43
C GLY A 69 -26.01 13.30 -13.54
N ARG A 70 -25.15 13.08 -14.55
CA ARG A 70 -25.04 14.00 -15.71
C ARG A 70 -24.96 13.26 -17.04
N THR A 71 -26.13 12.84 -17.50
CA THR A 71 -26.45 12.74 -18.93
C THR A 71 -27.86 13.29 -19.09
N LYS A 72 -27.95 14.56 -19.50
CA LYS A 72 -29.05 15.13 -20.25
C LYS A 72 -28.45 15.90 -21.40
#